data_AF-A0A962YER9-F1
#
_entry.id   AF-A0A962YER9-F1
#
_cell.length_a   1.000
_cell.length_b   1.000
_cell.length_c   1.000
_cell.angle_alpha   90.00
_cell.angle_beta   90.00
_cell.angle_gamma   90.00
#
_symmetry.space_group_name_H-M   'P 1'
#
loop_
_entity.id
_entity.type
_entity.pdbx_description
1 polymer ?
#
loop_
_entity_poly.entity_id
_entity_poly.type
_entity_poly.pdbx_seq_one_letter_code
_entity_poly.pdbx_strand_id
1 'polypeptide(L)'
;MFEHNLMGMTVAASIDGRLVFSYGYGLSGNGLMTQHTRSPIGSNSKAVVTGPTTVELVKSLGMDPQTSKIYGPDGLLGTQYDEDIWAVNARYGHIAGTAIGPGDVSHIWYRDGTMATGSTGDFTKNGAAVAYSLPEGKTPDDIVDLAIDSFGLVYAFYQDQTYSVGTPTEPGLLYSEDVYQYQVPGGQGGSTLVGVAFAKSDNDVYAWFEDGTVSSGTVEDFSAGNNISTYTTPVDFKFGQHGQLPIRRYAMVGVGIAENDRVYYWYGDNKRSSGTSRDLDKYRALQDVKVHGSPKKILHYAITLQHLLNHKSGFRGSGCDNCAKTMFGLADDELTYKHIHKHFLRKSPLANVPGGQSAYSNHNFGMMTLIVEALTWQSFADVADMYIADKGAQGKVIPRPNPLTDQDSITYTQAGNGWLSPYELDPVTQGLAAGGYSAAAEDVLLITNALMDEYTFDEMDAMGWVGNSGEELAHSGSGDSYRSRVLIYGDGATLNGVDVSGIHVVANVNTAMAKAPLLTFARNFAEYLGTAGIPYDYDLWAEELGFEFGN
;
A
#
# COMPACT_ATOMS: atom_id res chain seq x y z
N MET A 1 -29.17 -18.70 13.93
CA MET A 1 -28.87 -17.29 13.58
C MET A 1 -28.77 -16.41 14.81
N PHE A 2 -29.85 -16.24 15.59
CA PHE A 2 -29.81 -15.42 16.83
C PHE A 2 -28.81 -15.92 17.89
N GLU A 3 -28.68 -17.25 18.06
CA GLU A 3 -27.69 -17.85 18.98
C GLU A 3 -26.22 -17.62 18.56
N HIS A 4 -25.98 -17.19 17.32
CA HIS A 4 -24.65 -16.95 16.76
C HIS A 4 -24.41 -15.49 16.37
N ASN A 5 -25.26 -14.56 16.81
CA ASN A 5 -25.18 -13.14 16.45
C ASN A 5 -25.10 -12.88 14.93
N LEU A 6 -25.86 -13.68 14.16
CA LEU A 6 -26.03 -13.48 12.72
C LEU A 6 -27.36 -12.77 12.48
N MET A 7 -27.32 -11.57 11.88
CA MET A 7 -28.53 -10.87 11.46
C MET A 7 -29.06 -11.47 10.16
N GLY A 8 -28.24 -11.59 9.13
CA GLY A 8 -28.61 -12.17 7.86
C GLY A 8 -27.43 -12.73 7.07
N MET A 9 -27.73 -13.66 6.17
CA MET A 9 -26.78 -14.30 5.27
C MET A 9 -27.43 -14.71 3.95
N THR A 10 -26.78 -14.49 2.82
CA THR A 10 -27.09 -15.17 1.56
C THR A 10 -26.09 -16.30 1.32
N VAL A 11 -26.58 -17.46 0.87
CA VAL A 11 -25.74 -18.63 0.54
C VAL A 11 -26.16 -19.15 -0.82
N ALA A 12 -25.18 -19.46 -1.67
CA ALA A 12 -25.40 -20.13 -2.94
C ALA A 12 -24.34 -21.22 -3.17
N ALA A 13 -24.72 -22.25 -3.92
CA ALA A 13 -23.79 -23.28 -4.34
C ALA A 13 -24.13 -23.85 -5.72
N SER A 14 -23.09 -24.25 -6.44
CA SER A 14 -23.20 -24.91 -7.74
C SER A 14 -22.42 -26.22 -7.75
N ILE A 15 -22.83 -27.11 -8.66
CA ILE A 15 -22.14 -28.37 -8.97
C ILE A 15 -21.98 -28.43 -10.48
N ASP A 16 -20.73 -28.50 -10.95
CA ASP A 16 -20.40 -28.56 -12.38
C ASP A 16 -21.06 -27.41 -13.17
N GLY A 17 -20.95 -26.20 -12.63
CA GLY A 17 -21.53 -25.00 -13.23
C GLY A 17 -23.04 -24.82 -13.03
N ARG A 18 -23.79 -25.81 -12.52
CA ARG A 18 -25.26 -25.69 -12.31
C ARG A 18 -25.60 -25.15 -10.94
N LEU A 19 -26.55 -24.23 -10.82
CA LEU A 19 -26.98 -23.71 -9.52
C LEU A 19 -27.87 -24.73 -8.81
N VAL A 20 -27.40 -25.31 -7.71
CA VAL A 20 -28.15 -26.33 -6.95
C VAL A 20 -28.71 -25.82 -5.64
N PHE A 21 -28.29 -24.63 -5.21
CA PHE A 21 -28.79 -24.01 -3.99
C PHE A 21 -28.63 -22.49 -4.06
N SER A 22 -29.68 -21.75 -3.70
CA SER A 22 -29.61 -20.31 -3.46
C SER A 22 -30.66 -19.90 -2.44
N TYR A 23 -30.24 -19.27 -1.34
CA TYR A 23 -31.17 -18.88 -0.28
C TYR A 23 -30.69 -17.68 0.54
N GLY A 24 -31.63 -16.85 0.97
CA GLY A 24 -31.44 -15.76 1.91
C GLY A 24 -31.98 -16.11 3.31
N TYR A 25 -31.16 -15.90 4.33
CA TYR A 25 -31.50 -16.15 5.72
C TYR A 25 -31.46 -14.85 6.52
N GLY A 26 -32.40 -14.67 7.44
CA GLY A 26 -32.35 -13.61 8.43
C GLY A 26 -32.81 -12.26 7.89
N LEU A 27 -32.27 -11.17 8.44
CA LEU A 27 -32.73 -9.79 8.21
C LEU A 27 -31.76 -9.00 7.34
N SER A 28 -32.29 -8.32 6.32
CA SER A 28 -31.57 -7.35 5.50
C SER A 28 -31.52 -5.95 6.14
N GLY A 29 -32.33 -5.70 7.17
CA GLY A 29 -32.53 -4.39 7.78
C GLY A 29 -33.95 -3.87 7.57
N ASN A 30 -34.42 -3.87 6.32
CA ASN A 30 -35.79 -3.46 5.94
C ASN A 30 -36.75 -4.65 5.79
N GLY A 31 -36.25 -5.88 5.88
CA GLY A 31 -37.07 -7.07 5.74
C GLY A 31 -36.26 -8.35 5.94
N LEU A 32 -36.78 -9.46 5.42
CA LEU A 32 -36.03 -10.70 5.32
C LEU A 32 -35.01 -10.61 4.18
N MET A 33 -33.82 -11.18 4.39
CA MET A 33 -32.92 -11.44 3.27
C MET A 33 -33.55 -12.47 2.33
N THR A 34 -33.50 -12.18 1.05
CA THR A 34 -33.80 -13.09 -0.05
C THR A 34 -32.50 -13.57 -0.68
N GLN A 35 -32.59 -14.55 -1.58
CA GLN A 35 -31.45 -15.01 -2.37
C GLN A 35 -30.81 -13.89 -3.22
N HIS A 36 -31.58 -12.86 -3.57
CA HIS A 36 -31.14 -11.70 -4.35
C HIS A 36 -30.68 -10.52 -3.48
N THR A 37 -30.65 -10.65 -2.15
CA THR A 37 -30.24 -9.54 -1.28
C THR A 37 -28.72 -9.35 -1.34
N ARG A 38 -28.28 -8.20 -1.82
CA ARG A 38 -26.87 -7.85 -1.92
C ARG A 38 -26.29 -7.48 -0.57
N SER A 39 -25.12 -8.02 -0.28
CA SER A 39 -24.28 -7.62 0.85
C SER A 39 -22.91 -7.18 0.33
N PRO A 40 -22.17 -6.32 1.06
CA PRO A 40 -20.78 -6.04 0.72
C PRO A 40 -19.97 -7.33 0.68
N ILE A 41 -19.25 -7.56 -0.42
CA ILE A 41 -18.43 -8.78 -0.61
C ILE A 41 -16.95 -8.51 -0.30
N GLY A 42 -16.58 -7.25 -0.06
CA GLY A 42 -15.25 -6.85 0.34
C GLY A 42 -14.19 -7.38 -0.62
N SER A 43 -13.11 -7.92 -0.05
CA SER A 43 -11.98 -8.42 -0.83
C SER A 43 -12.28 -9.62 -1.73
N ASN A 44 -13.44 -10.27 -1.65
CA ASN A 44 -13.80 -11.28 -2.67
C ASN A 44 -13.91 -10.68 -4.07
N SER A 45 -14.26 -9.39 -4.18
CA SER A 45 -14.21 -8.66 -5.45
C SER A 45 -12.82 -8.63 -6.10
N LYS A 46 -11.73 -8.80 -5.33
CA LYS A 46 -10.38 -8.92 -5.89
C LYS A 46 -10.27 -10.12 -6.84
N ALA A 47 -10.80 -11.25 -6.41
CA ALA A 47 -10.66 -12.53 -7.09
C ALA A 47 -11.74 -12.74 -8.15
N VAL A 48 -12.95 -12.16 -7.97
CA VAL A 48 -14.07 -12.36 -8.90
C VAL A 48 -14.28 -11.21 -9.88
N VAL A 49 -13.84 -9.98 -9.55
CA VAL A 49 -13.98 -8.80 -10.44
C VAL A 49 -12.60 -8.29 -10.84
N THR A 50 -11.87 -7.69 -9.90
CA THR A 50 -10.70 -6.84 -10.21
C THR A 50 -9.57 -7.59 -10.91
N GLY A 51 -9.19 -8.75 -10.38
CA GLY A 51 -8.12 -9.57 -10.92
C GLY A 51 -8.44 -10.04 -12.34
N PRO A 52 -9.56 -10.77 -12.54
CA PRO A 52 -10.00 -11.20 -13.86
C PRO A 52 -10.15 -10.06 -14.87
N THR A 53 -10.83 -8.95 -14.49
CA THR A 53 -10.98 -7.75 -15.34
C THR A 53 -9.62 -7.27 -15.85
N THR A 54 -8.62 -7.20 -14.95
CA THR A 54 -7.29 -6.72 -15.32
C THR A 54 -6.52 -7.73 -16.16
N VAL A 55 -6.60 -9.01 -15.84
CA VAL A 55 -5.92 -10.08 -16.58
C VAL A 55 -6.48 -10.21 -17.99
N GLU A 56 -7.80 -10.19 -18.15
CA GLU A 56 -8.48 -10.18 -19.46
C GLU A 56 -8.07 -8.99 -20.30
N LEU A 57 -8.11 -7.78 -19.72
CA LEU A 57 -7.68 -6.57 -20.40
C LEU A 57 -6.24 -6.71 -20.90
N VAL A 58 -5.30 -7.08 -20.03
CA VAL A 58 -3.87 -7.15 -20.37
C VAL A 58 -3.60 -8.25 -21.40
N LYS A 59 -4.25 -9.42 -21.27
CA LYS A 59 -4.18 -10.50 -22.28
C LYS A 59 -4.75 -10.04 -23.63
N SER A 60 -5.85 -9.28 -23.65
CA SER A 60 -6.45 -8.74 -24.89
C SER A 60 -5.52 -7.78 -25.65
N LEU A 61 -4.61 -7.12 -24.93
CA LEU A 61 -3.57 -6.25 -25.48
C LEU A 61 -2.29 -7.02 -25.87
N GLY A 62 -2.31 -8.35 -25.80
CA GLY A 62 -1.15 -9.20 -26.12
C GLY A 62 -0.04 -9.15 -25.08
N MET A 63 -0.34 -8.72 -23.86
CA MET A 63 0.61 -8.62 -22.76
C MET A 63 0.50 -9.82 -21.81
N ASP A 64 1.60 -10.16 -21.15
CA ASP A 64 1.65 -11.24 -20.15
C ASP A 64 1.80 -10.67 -18.74
N PRO A 65 0.88 -10.94 -17.80
CA PRO A 65 0.97 -10.46 -16.42
C PRO A 65 2.28 -10.83 -15.70
N GLN A 66 2.90 -11.96 -16.03
CA GLN A 66 4.13 -12.41 -15.36
C GLN A 66 5.34 -11.53 -15.72
N THR A 67 5.36 -10.98 -16.93
CA THR A 67 6.48 -10.21 -17.45
C THR A 67 6.21 -8.70 -17.49
N SER A 68 4.93 -8.29 -17.52
CA SER A 68 4.50 -6.89 -17.55
C SER A 68 4.94 -6.14 -16.29
N LYS A 69 5.95 -5.28 -16.42
CA LYS A 69 6.45 -4.44 -15.31
C LYS A 69 5.48 -3.34 -14.97
N ILE A 70 5.40 -2.96 -13.70
CA ILE A 70 4.52 -1.85 -13.28
C ILE A 70 5.18 -0.50 -13.49
N TYR A 71 6.47 -0.39 -13.17
CA TYR A 71 7.21 0.88 -13.17
C TYR A 71 8.43 0.84 -14.10
N GLY A 72 8.99 2.01 -14.35
CA GLY A 72 10.18 2.22 -15.16
C GLY A 72 9.82 2.53 -16.62
N PRO A 73 10.83 2.77 -17.48
CA PRO A 73 10.62 3.19 -18.87
C PRO A 73 9.70 2.26 -19.68
N ASP A 74 9.77 0.96 -19.41
CA ASP A 74 8.99 -0.09 -20.10
C ASP A 74 7.82 -0.61 -19.24
N GLY A 75 7.52 0.05 -18.11
CA GLY A 75 6.45 -0.35 -17.21
C GLY A 75 5.08 0.17 -17.64
N LEU A 76 4.00 -0.50 -17.24
CA LEU A 76 2.62 -0.13 -17.55
C LEU A 76 2.26 1.29 -17.07
N LEU A 77 2.90 1.78 -16.00
CA LEU A 77 2.72 3.13 -15.47
C LEU A 77 3.87 4.07 -15.83
N GLY A 78 4.85 3.60 -16.59
CA GLY A 78 6.02 4.37 -17.00
C GLY A 78 6.88 4.85 -15.83
N THR A 79 7.47 6.04 -16.01
CA THR A 79 8.36 6.71 -15.04
C THR A 79 7.64 7.74 -14.16
N GLN A 80 6.31 7.85 -14.25
CA GLN A 80 5.56 8.93 -13.57
C GLN A 80 5.61 8.86 -12.03
N TYR A 81 6.03 7.71 -11.49
CA TYR A 81 6.17 7.45 -10.05
C TYR A 81 7.63 7.28 -9.63
N ASP A 82 8.59 7.48 -10.54
CA ASP A 82 10.01 7.33 -10.24
C ASP A 82 10.38 8.19 -9.04
N GLU A 83 9.94 9.43 -9.02
CA GLU A 83 10.33 10.35 -7.96
C GLU A 83 9.79 9.92 -6.58
N ASP A 84 8.58 9.34 -6.52
CA ASP A 84 8.00 8.80 -5.29
C ASP A 84 8.70 7.50 -4.86
N ILE A 85 9.08 6.66 -5.82
CA ILE A 85 9.91 5.46 -5.58
C ILE A 85 11.29 5.86 -5.07
N TRP A 86 11.87 6.92 -5.61
CA TRP A 86 13.19 7.39 -5.21
C TRP A 86 13.16 8.01 -3.82
N ALA A 87 12.08 8.70 -3.45
CA ALA A 87 11.86 9.21 -2.10
C ALA A 87 12.03 8.12 -1.04
N VAL A 88 11.34 6.99 -1.21
CA VAL A 88 11.40 5.88 -0.26
C VAL A 88 12.73 5.13 -0.32
N ASN A 89 13.32 4.96 -1.51
CA ASN A 89 14.63 4.34 -1.60
C ASN A 89 15.76 5.21 -1.04
N ALA A 90 15.61 6.53 -1.07
CA ALA A 90 16.54 7.43 -0.40
C ALA A 90 16.40 7.30 1.11
N ARG A 91 15.17 7.41 1.63
CA ARG A 91 14.87 7.26 3.06
C ARG A 91 15.30 5.92 3.64
N TYR A 92 15.10 4.82 2.92
CA TYR A 92 15.43 3.45 3.37
C TYR A 92 16.63 2.85 2.61
N GLY A 93 17.47 3.73 2.07
CA GLY A 93 18.59 3.39 1.20
C GLY A 93 19.74 2.71 1.93
N HIS A 94 20.96 3.01 1.49
CA HIS A 94 22.18 2.57 2.17
C HIS A 94 22.81 3.70 2.99
N ILE A 95 22.37 4.94 2.80
CA ILE A 95 22.85 6.13 3.52
C ILE A 95 21.88 6.43 4.67
N ALA A 96 22.42 6.62 5.86
CA ALA A 96 21.70 7.01 7.07
C ALA A 96 21.72 8.54 7.27
N GLY A 97 22.81 9.20 6.89
CA GLY A 97 22.94 10.66 6.93
C GLY A 97 24.27 11.13 6.36
N THR A 98 24.39 12.44 6.14
CA THR A 98 25.65 13.08 5.73
C THR A 98 25.80 14.44 6.38
N ALA A 99 27.02 14.82 6.75
CA ALA A 99 27.29 16.11 7.35
C ALA A 99 28.64 16.68 6.89
N ILE A 100 28.81 17.99 7.07
CA ILE A 100 30.12 18.64 6.98
C ILE A 100 30.53 19.01 8.40
N GLY A 101 31.74 18.63 8.82
CA GLY A 101 32.35 19.02 10.08
C GLY A 101 33.35 20.17 9.93
N PRO A 102 34.07 20.55 11.00
CA PRO A 102 35.12 21.56 10.96
C PRO A 102 36.20 21.25 9.90
N GLY A 103 36.74 22.28 9.24
CA GLY A 103 37.70 22.15 8.15
C GLY A 103 37.12 21.58 6.86
N ASP A 104 35.79 21.70 6.67
CA ASP A 104 35.04 21.17 5.53
C ASP A 104 35.17 19.65 5.31
N VAL A 105 35.49 18.89 6.37
CA VAL A 105 35.55 17.43 6.30
C VAL A 105 34.14 16.85 6.19
N SER A 106 33.87 16.15 5.10
CA SER A 106 32.55 15.55 4.87
C SER A 106 32.48 14.16 5.50
N HIS A 107 31.36 13.87 6.15
CA HIS A 107 31.05 12.63 6.84
C HIS A 107 29.80 11.99 6.22
N ILE A 108 29.80 10.67 6.12
CA ILE A 108 28.65 9.87 5.68
C ILE A 108 28.49 8.69 6.61
N TRP A 109 27.26 8.42 7.03
CA TRP A 109 26.88 7.25 7.80
C TRP A 109 26.01 6.35 6.93
N TYR A 110 26.23 5.04 7.03
CA TYR A 110 25.55 4.02 6.25
C TYR A 110 24.61 3.20 7.14
N ARG A 111 23.53 2.70 6.55
CA ARG A 111 22.53 1.90 7.26
C ARG A 111 23.02 0.52 7.69
N ASP A 112 24.21 0.10 7.24
CA ASP A 112 24.88 -1.12 7.70
C ASP A 112 25.68 -0.92 9.00
N GLY A 113 25.60 0.26 9.63
CA GLY A 113 26.31 0.58 10.87
C GLY A 113 27.76 1.01 10.66
N THR A 114 28.15 1.37 9.43
CA THR A 114 29.48 1.93 9.13
C THR A 114 29.41 3.40 8.73
N MET A 115 30.53 4.12 8.81
CA MET A 115 30.65 5.53 8.43
C MET A 115 31.99 5.78 7.72
N ALA A 116 32.06 6.79 6.87
CA ALA A 116 33.30 7.21 6.22
C ALA A 116 33.48 8.73 6.24
N THR A 117 34.74 9.17 6.11
CA THR A 117 35.08 10.59 5.95
C THR A 117 35.75 10.86 4.61
N GLY A 118 35.61 12.08 4.12
CA GLY A 118 36.24 12.49 2.87
C GLY A 118 35.96 13.94 2.53
N SER A 119 35.72 14.15 1.24
CA SER A 119 35.32 15.45 0.69
C SER A 119 33.87 15.40 0.24
N THR A 120 33.30 16.57 -0.03
CA THR A 120 31.89 16.67 -0.40
C THR A 120 31.49 15.85 -1.64
N GLY A 121 32.43 15.48 -2.52
CA GLY A 121 32.19 14.61 -3.69
C GLY A 121 32.86 13.24 -3.66
N ASP A 122 33.59 12.91 -2.59
CA ASP A 122 34.32 11.63 -2.48
C ASP A 122 34.53 11.28 -1.01
N PHE A 123 33.65 10.43 -0.48
CA PHE A 123 33.71 9.90 0.89
C PHE A 123 34.66 8.70 1.04
N THR A 124 35.29 8.25 -0.05
CA THR A 124 36.29 7.18 -0.01
C THR A 124 37.71 7.70 0.19
N LYS A 125 37.88 9.03 0.10
CA LYS A 125 39.18 9.71 0.07
C LYS A 125 40.03 9.50 1.34
N ASN A 126 39.41 9.42 2.52
CA ASN A 126 40.16 9.34 3.77
C ASN A 126 40.23 7.91 4.35
N GLY A 127 39.89 6.88 3.57
CA GLY A 127 40.05 5.49 3.95
C GLY A 127 38.78 4.65 3.85
N ALA A 128 38.86 3.44 4.39
CA ALA A 128 37.74 2.51 4.47
C ALA A 128 36.67 3.01 5.46
N ALA A 129 35.43 2.57 5.26
CA ALA A 129 34.38 2.81 6.25
C ALA A 129 34.70 2.10 7.57
N VAL A 130 34.37 2.73 8.69
CA VAL A 130 34.55 2.23 10.06
C VAL A 130 33.21 2.07 10.76
N ALA A 131 33.07 1.17 11.71
CA ALA A 131 31.81 0.99 12.44
C ALA A 131 31.45 2.25 13.27
N TYR A 132 30.16 2.51 13.44
CA TYR A 132 29.63 3.46 14.43
C TYR A 132 28.56 2.80 15.31
N SER A 133 28.31 3.37 16.49
CA SER A 133 27.28 2.91 17.43
C SER A 133 26.21 3.98 17.66
N LEU A 134 25.02 3.56 18.06
CA LEU A 134 23.90 4.42 18.44
C LEU A 134 23.48 4.12 19.89
N PRO A 135 22.71 5.02 20.53
CA PRO A 135 22.12 4.75 21.84
C PRO A 135 21.31 3.45 21.87
N GLU A 136 21.13 2.89 23.08
CA GLU A 136 20.33 1.68 23.26
C GLU A 136 18.91 1.86 22.67
N GLY A 137 18.42 0.84 21.96
CA GLY A 137 17.11 0.86 21.32
C GLY A 137 17.05 1.65 20.01
N LYS A 138 18.14 2.31 19.58
CA LYS A 138 18.25 2.96 18.27
C LYS A 138 19.04 2.11 17.29
N THR A 139 18.62 2.18 16.03
CA THR A 139 19.25 1.52 14.89
C THR A 139 19.52 2.53 13.78
N PRO A 140 20.41 2.21 12.82
CA PRO A 140 20.59 3.07 11.64
C PRO A 140 19.29 3.33 10.88
N ASP A 141 18.30 2.45 11.01
CA ASP A 141 17.01 2.61 10.35
C ASP A 141 16.14 3.72 10.95
N ASP A 142 16.35 4.03 12.24
CA ASP A 142 15.62 5.06 12.97
C ASP A 142 16.11 6.48 12.66
N ILE A 143 17.28 6.61 12.02
CA ILE A 143 17.89 7.90 11.70
C ILE A 143 17.12 8.58 10.56
N VAL A 144 16.80 9.86 10.79
CA VAL A 144 16.30 10.81 9.80
C VAL A 144 17.45 11.54 9.12
N ASP A 145 18.37 12.12 9.91
CA ASP A 145 19.61 12.73 9.43
C ASP A 145 20.66 12.78 10.56
N LEU A 146 21.92 13.05 10.20
CA LEU A 146 22.97 13.42 11.13
C LEU A 146 23.57 14.76 10.74
N ALA A 147 23.72 15.65 11.72
CA ALA A 147 24.35 16.95 11.54
C ALA A 147 25.61 17.07 12.41
N ILE A 148 26.61 17.83 11.96
CA ILE A 148 27.79 18.15 12.77
C ILE A 148 27.77 19.64 13.07
N ASP A 149 28.08 20.05 14.29
CA ASP A 149 28.18 21.46 14.70
C ASP A 149 29.56 22.09 14.36
N SER A 150 29.81 23.34 14.78
CA SER A 150 31.11 23.99 14.58
C SER A 150 32.24 23.42 15.44
N PHE A 151 31.92 22.63 16.48
CA PHE A 151 32.88 22.02 17.40
C PHE A 151 33.21 20.57 17.05
N GLY A 152 32.51 19.97 16.07
CA GLY A 152 32.69 18.59 15.65
C GLY A 152 31.78 17.60 16.39
N LEU A 153 30.81 18.07 17.18
CA LEU A 153 29.81 17.20 17.79
C LEU A 153 28.78 16.79 16.75
N VAL A 154 28.42 15.50 16.77
CA VAL A 154 27.41 14.92 15.88
C VAL A 154 26.08 14.86 16.60
N TYR A 155 25.03 15.30 15.91
CA TYR A 155 23.64 15.25 16.33
C TYR A 155 22.92 14.25 15.42
N ALA A 156 22.50 13.10 15.96
CA ALA A 156 21.69 12.13 15.23
C ALA A 156 20.21 12.35 15.55
N PHE A 157 19.40 12.66 14.54
CA PHE A 157 17.96 12.90 14.68
C PHE A 157 17.19 11.65 14.27
N TYR A 158 16.18 11.27 15.06
CA TYR A 158 15.41 10.04 14.90
C TYR A 158 13.96 10.30 14.48
N GLN A 159 13.33 9.28 13.89
CA GLN A 159 11.95 9.34 13.38
C GLN A 159 10.90 9.56 14.47
N ASP A 160 11.20 9.17 15.71
CA ASP A 160 10.33 9.31 16.89
C ASP A 160 10.46 10.67 17.59
N GLN A 161 10.99 11.68 16.90
CA GLN A 161 11.22 13.04 17.41
C GLN A 161 12.24 13.12 18.55
N THR A 162 13.12 12.14 18.65
CA THR A 162 14.28 12.22 19.55
C THR A 162 15.57 12.55 18.81
N TYR A 163 16.59 13.05 19.53
CA TYR A 163 17.95 13.17 19.02
C TYR A 163 18.98 12.77 20.08
N SER A 164 20.20 12.43 19.64
CA SER A 164 21.35 12.17 20.52
C SER A 164 22.57 12.98 20.08
N VAL A 165 23.53 13.16 20.98
CA VAL A 165 24.75 13.96 20.73
C VAL A 165 26.00 13.14 21.02
N GLY A 166 26.98 13.20 20.11
CA GLY A 166 28.18 12.39 20.23
C GLY A 166 29.31 12.75 19.28
N THR A 167 30.10 11.72 18.94
CA THR A 167 31.22 11.81 17.99
C THR A 167 30.86 11.11 16.66
N PRO A 168 31.65 11.25 15.58
CA PRO A 168 31.39 10.56 14.32
C PRO A 168 31.18 9.04 14.42
N THR A 169 31.94 8.36 15.28
CA THR A 169 31.82 6.91 15.49
C THR A 169 30.84 6.55 16.60
N GLU A 170 30.39 7.51 17.39
CA GLU A 170 29.51 7.30 18.54
C GLU A 170 28.51 8.47 18.68
N PRO A 171 27.60 8.69 17.71
CA PRO A 171 26.67 9.85 17.67
C PRO A 171 25.65 9.95 18.82
N GLY A 172 25.85 9.28 19.95
CA GLY A 172 24.97 9.37 21.11
C GLY A 172 25.58 9.01 22.46
N LEU A 173 26.90 9.12 22.65
CA LEU A 173 27.57 8.70 23.90
C LEU A 173 28.30 9.81 24.67
N LEU A 174 28.22 11.08 24.26
CA LEU A 174 29.06 12.13 24.87
C LEU A 174 28.50 12.69 26.19
N TYR A 175 27.18 12.71 26.38
CA TYR A 175 26.57 13.31 27.58
C TYR A 175 25.80 12.33 28.49
N SER A 176 25.40 11.17 27.97
CA SER A 176 24.75 10.02 28.64
C SER A 176 24.12 9.14 27.54
N GLU A 177 23.55 7.98 27.87
CA GLU A 177 22.67 7.22 26.95
C GLU A 177 21.33 7.94 26.68
N ASP A 178 21.18 9.19 27.11
CA ASP A 178 19.93 9.93 27.02
C ASP A 178 19.63 10.33 25.57
N VAL A 179 18.37 10.17 25.21
CA VAL A 179 17.77 10.72 24.00
C VAL A 179 16.95 11.96 24.37
N TYR A 180 17.21 13.06 23.69
CA TYR A 180 16.52 14.33 23.88
C TYR A 180 15.35 14.45 22.91
N GLN A 181 14.36 15.30 23.19
CA GLN A 181 13.25 15.55 22.26
C GLN A 181 13.55 16.79 21.41
N TYR A 182 13.17 16.77 20.13
CA TYR A 182 13.16 17.96 19.28
C TYR A 182 11.74 18.26 18.79
N GLN A 183 11.46 19.54 18.54
CA GLN A 183 10.19 20.01 18.00
C GLN A 183 10.35 20.46 16.55
N VAL A 184 9.37 20.10 15.71
CA VAL A 184 9.24 20.59 14.33
C VAL A 184 8.09 21.61 14.24
N PRO A 185 8.19 22.61 13.33
CA PRO A 185 7.15 23.62 13.19
C PRO A 185 5.76 23.03 12.88
N GLY A 186 4.71 23.66 13.42
CA GLY A 186 3.32 23.36 13.07
C GLY A 186 2.76 22.04 13.62
N GLY A 187 3.41 21.43 14.61
CA GLY A 187 2.97 20.15 15.19
C GLY A 187 3.07 18.98 14.21
N GLN A 188 3.87 19.12 13.15
CA GLN A 188 4.20 18.02 12.25
C GLN A 188 4.94 16.92 13.04
N GLY A 189 4.93 15.69 12.54
CA GLY A 189 5.75 14.62 13.14
C GLY A 189 7.18 14.66 12.60
N GLY A 190 8.16 14.14 13.35
CA GLY A 190 9.58 14.09 12.94
C GLY A 190 9.84 13.46 11.56
N SER A 191 8.90 12.66 11.06
CA SER A 191 8.91 12.08 9.71
C SER A 191 8.85 13.10 8.56
N THR A 192 8.55 14.37 8.81
CA THR A 192 8.57 15.43 7.79
C THR A 192 9.95 16.05 7.60
N LEU A 193 10.88 15.81 8.51
CA LEU A 193 12.26 16.28 8.39
C LEU A 193 13.00 15.48 7.31
N VAL A 194 13.71 16.18 6.41
CA VAL A 194 14.53 15.58 5.33
C VAL A 194 16.01 15.97 5.39
N GLY A 195 16.37 16.91 6.26
CA GLY A 195 17.76 17.21 6.55
C GLY A 195 17.93 18.25 7.65
N VAL A 196 19.07 18.19 8.34
CA VAL A 196 19.49 19.16 9.37
C VAL A 196 20.95 19.51 9.16
N ALA A 197 21.31 20.79 9.31
CA ALA A 197 22.70 21.19 9.25
C ALA A 197 22.99 22.39 10.15
N PHE A 198 24.21 22.45 10.69
CA PHE A 198 24.71 23.62 11.41
C PHE A 198 25.53 24.48 10.48
N ALA A 199 25.26 25.78 10.46
CA ALA A 199 26.14 26.76 9.83
C ALA A 199 27.45 26.85 10.63
N LYS A 200 28.59 26.77 9.95
CA LYS A 200 29.89 26.75 10.63
C LYS A 200 30.35 28.12 11.12
N SER A 201 29.78 29.18 10.55
CA SER A 201 30.11 30.56 10.85
C SER A 201 29.54 31.04 12.19
N ASP A 202 28.34 30.60 12.56
CA ASP A 202 27.60 31.06 13.74
C ASP A 202 26.93 29.94 14.56
N ASN A 203 27.01 28.68 14.09
CA ASN A 203 26.40 27.51 14.69
C ASN A 203 24.86 27.51 14.68
N ASP A 204 24.24 28.31 13.81
CA ASP A 204 22.79 28.29 13.61
C ASP A 204 22.35 26.95 13.01
N VAL A 205 21.23 26.41 13.51
CA VAL A 205 20.64 25.15 13.04
C VAL A 205 19.65 25.45 11.94
N TYR A 206 19.78 24.76 10.81
CA TYR A 206 18.84 24.78 9.70
C TYR A 206 18.19 23.41 9.53
N ALA A 207 16.87 23.39 9.32
CA ALA A 207 16.09 22.18 9.12
C ALA A 207 15.27 22.28 7.83
N TRP A 208 15.32 21.25 6.99
CA TRP A 208 14.57 21.14 5.74
C TRP A 208 13.46 20.10 5.87
N PHE A 209 12.31 20.39 5.27
CA PHE A 209 11.10 19.58 5.41
C PHE A 209 10.57 19.04 4.07
N GLU A 210 9.81 17.94 4.14
CA GLU A 210 9.16 17.24 3.03
C GLU A 210 8.20 18.12 2.23
N ASP A 211 7.59 19.12 2.86
CA ASP A 211 6.69 20.08 2.20
C ASP A 211 7.45 21.09 1.32
N GLY A 212 8.79 21.01 1.27
CA GLY A 212 9.64 21.89 0.49
C GLY A 212 10.05 23.15 1.23
N THR A 213 9.90 23.17 2.54
CA THR A 213 10.22 24.34 3.35
C THR A 213 11.53 24.19 4.11
N VAL A 214 12.08 25.32 4.57
CA VAL A 214 13.26 25.38 5.43
C VAL A 214 12.98 26.31 6.62
N SER A 215 13.46 25.94 7.81
CA SER A 215 13.47 26.78 9.01
C SER A 215 14.89 26.89 9.60
N SER A 216 15.05 27.82 10.55
CA SER A 216 16.25 27.96 11.37
C SER A 216 15.86 28.13 12.84
N GLY A 217 16.57 27.48 13.76
CA GLY A 217 16.20 27.45 15.19
C GLY A 217 17.30 26.86 16.08
N THR A 218 16.91 26.18 17.15
CA THR A 218 17.81 25.38 18.01
C THR A 218 17.68 23.89 17.70
N VAL A 219 18.51 23.06 18.33
CA VAL A 219 18.45 21.60 18.18
C VAL A 219 17.21 21.00 18.85
N GLU A 220 16.70 21.65 19.91
CA GLU A 220 15.51 21.23 20.65
C GLU A 220 14.22 21.71 19.98
N ASP A 221 14.27 22.80 19.24
CA ASP A 221 13.09 23.36 18.58
C ASP A 221 13.49 24.12 17.31
N PHE A 222 13.20 23.50 16.16
CA PHE A 222 13.43 24.09 14.84
C PHE A 222 12.49 25.26 14.52
N SER A 223 11.61 25.62 15.46
CA SER A 223 10.74 26.79 15.45
C SER A 223 11.08 27.83 16.55
N ALA A 224 11.90 27.49 17.56
CA ALA A 224 12.35 28.43 18.59
C ALA A 224 13.56 29.22 18.09
N GLY A 225 13.34 30.49 17.73
CA GLY A 225 14.45 31.41 17.45
C GLY A 225 15.04 31.99 18.73
N ASN A 226 16.37 32.06 18.83
CA ASN A 226 17.07 32.81 19.88
C ASN A 226 17.47 34.24 19.48
N ASN A 227 17.23 34.73 18.24
CA ASN A 227 17.44 36.15 17.87
C ASN A 227 16.64 36.64 16.64
N ILE A 228 16.44 37.96 16.56
CA ILE A 228 15.22 38.66 16.09
C ILE A 228 15.26 39.25 14.65
N SER A 229 16.13 38.81 13.72
CA SER A 229 16.20 39.49 12.41
C SER A 229 16.62 38.63 11.22
N THR A 230 15.79 37.65 10.86
CA THR A 230 15.25 37.37 9.51
C THR A 230 14.55 36.02 9.58
N TYR A 231 13.41 36.00 10.25
CA TYR A 231 12.51 34.87 10.23
C TYR A 231 12.20 34.48 8.81
N THR A 232 11.87 33.22 8.63
CA THR A 232 10.76 32.94 7.76
C THR A 232 9.94 31.80 8.33
N THR A 233 8.63 31.98 8.35
CA THR A 233 7.68 30.88 8.09
C THR A 233 8.31 29.90 7.10
N PRO A 234 8.12 28.57 7.27
CA PRO A 234 8.48 27.58 6.26
C PRO A 234 8.47 28.17 4.83
N VAL A 235 9.64 28.40 4.22
CA VAL A 235 9.74 29.01 2.87
C VAL A 235 10.08 27.94 1.88
N ASP A 236 9.36 27.91 0.77
CA ASP A 236 9.71 27.12 -0.39
C ASP A 236 11.20 27.29 -0.75
N PHE A 237 11.96 26.21 -0.66
CA PHE A 237 13.22 26.11 -1.35
C PHE A 237 12.98 25.63 -2.78
N LYS A 238 13.82 26.08 -3.72
CA LYS A 238 13.71 25.74 -5.14
C LYS A 238 14.98 25.05 -5.62
N PHE A 239 14.86 24.30 -6.71
CA PHE A 239 15.98 24.12 -7.63
C PHE A 239 16.02 25.34 -8.55
N GLY A 240 17.21 25.89 -8.77
CA GLY A 240 17.47 27.03 -9.63
C GLY A 240 17.30 26.72 -11.13
N GLN A 241 17.91 27.57 -11.97
CA GLN A 241 17.70 27.63 -13.43
C GLN A 241 18.10 26.37 -14.22
N HIS A 242 18.61 25.32 -13.57
CA HIS A 242 19.12 24.11 -14.24
C HIS A 242 18.07 23.04 -14.55
N GLY A 243 16.78 23.30 -14.27
CA GLY A 243 15.66 22.66 -14.97
C GLY A 243 15.47 21.15 -14.79
N GLN A 244 16.18 20.50 -13.86
CA GLN A 244 16.04 19.06 -13.61
C GLN A 244 15.22 18.77 -12.36
N LEU A 245 13.91 18.70 -12.60
CA LEU A 245 12.81 18.07 -11.85
C LEU A 245 12.52 18.51 -10.38
N PRO A 246 11.26 18.91 -10.08
CA PRO A 246 10.85 19.47 -8.78
C PRO A 246 10.82 18.51 -7.57
N ILE A 247 11.22 17.24 -7.69
CA ILE A 247 10.90 16.19 -6.70
C ILE A 247 12.13 15.53 -6.03
N ARG A 248 13.36 15.97 -6.34
CA ARG A 248 14.57 15.48 -5.61
C ARG A 248 14.63 15.86 -4.13
N ARG A 249 13.75 16.73 -3.64
CA ARG A 249 13.60 17.06 -2.21
C ARG A 249 13.34 15.85 -1.32
N TYR A 250 12.54 14.89 -1.80
CA TYR A 250 12.30 13.66 -1.04
C TYR A 250 13.43 12.63 -1.16
N ALA A 251 14.33 12.81 -2.13
CA ALA A 251 15.47 11.93 -2.33
C ALA A 251 16.71 12.36 -1.53
N MET A 252 16.60 13.46 -0.76
CA MET A 252 17.67 13.94 0.10
C MET A 252 17.94 12.93 1.21
N VAL A 253 19.22 12.64 1.45
CA VAL A 253 19.72 11.74 2.50
C VAL A 253 20.67 12.43 3.46
N GLY A 254 20.84 13.75 3.31
CA GLY A 254 21.56 14.58 4.26
C GLY A 254 21.96 15.93 3.66
N VAL A 255 22.29 16.86 4.57
CA VAL A 255 22.62 18.25 4.27
C VAL A 255 23.81 18.69 5.09
N GLY A 256 24.62 19.59 4.54
CA GLY A 256 25.79 20.10 5.24
C GLY A 256 26.11 21.51 4.79
N ILE A 257 26.42 22.37 5.76
CA ILE A 257 26.86 23.74 5.51
C ILE A 257 28.38 23.78 5.72
N ALA A 258 29.11 24.25 4.72
CA ALA A 258 30.55 24.42 4.76
C ALA A 258 30.94 25.73 5.49
N GLU A 259 32.23 25.90 5.80
CA GLU A 259 32.78 27.09 6.45
C GLU A 259 32.54 28.41 5.70
N ASN A 260 32.29 28.34 4.39
CA ASN A 260 31.95 29.48 3.54
C ASN A 260 30.43 29.66 3.33
N ASP A 261 29.62 29.09 4.22
CA ASP A 261 28.15 29.10 4.20
C ASP A 261 27.51 28.49 2.93
N ARG A 262 28.29 27.74 2.16
CA ARG A 262 27.77 26.98 1.02
C ARG A 262 27.06 25.74 1.54
N VAL A 263 25.82 25.55 1.10
CA VAL A 263 25.02 24.39 1.46
C VAL A 263 25.22 23.29 0.42
N TYR A 264 25.47 22.07 0.89
CA TYR A 264 25.58 20.87 0.09
C TYR A 264 24.44 19.92 0.43
N TYR A 265 23.88 19.31 -0.60
CA TYR A 265 22.75 18.40 -0.50
C TYR A 265 23.16 17.07 -1.11
N TRP A 266 23.00 15.97 -0.38
CA TRP A 266 23.26 14.62 -0.88
C TRP A 266 21.97 13.86 -1.10
N TYR A 267 21.98 12.98 -2.09
CA TYR A 267 20.81 12.23 -2.54
C TYR A 267 21.08 10.72 -2.50
N GLY A 268 20.02 9.93 -2.33
CA GLY A 268 20.11 8.46 -2.25
C GLY A 268 20.63 7.77 -3.53
N ASP A 269 20.70 8.48 -4.66
CA ASP A 269 21.26 8.03 -5.94
C ASP A 269 22.78 8.28 -6.07
N ASN A 270 23.47 8.54 -4.95
CA ASN A 270 24.89 8.90 -4.90
C ASN A 270 25.21 10.16 -5.71
N LYS A 271 24.31 11.14 -5.69
CA LYS A 271 24.57 12.46 -6.24
C LYS A 271 24.57 13.52 -5.15
N ARG A 272 25.06 14.69 -5.52
CA ARG A 272 24.96 15.91 -4.73
C ARG A 272 24.73 17.14 -5.58
N SER A 273 24.20 18.19 -4.98
CA SER A 273 24.24 19.55 -5.51
C SER A 273 24.85 20.50 -4.48
N SER A 274 25.01 21.77 -4.84
CA SER A 274 25.35 22.79 -3.84
C SER A 274 24.75 24.14 -4.17
N GLY A 275 24.32 24.86 -3.15
CA GLY A 275 23.62 26.11 -3.30
C GLY A 275 23.51 26.87 -1.99
N THR A 276 22.36 27.49 -1.74
CA THR A 276 21.99 28.16 -0.49
C THR A 276 20.88 27.38 0.19
N SER A 277 20.54 27.72 1.44
CA SER A 277 19.45 27.11 2.18
C SER A 277 18.08 27.13 1.47
N ARG A 278 17.91 28.02 0.48
CA ARG A 278 16.66 28.19 -0.30
C ARG A 278 16.79 27.86 -1.79
N ASP A 279 18.00 27.59 -2.29
CA ASP A 279 18.26 27.34 -3.70
C ASP A 279 19.32 26.23 -3.81
N LEU A 280 18.87 24.99 -4.01
CA LEU A 280 19.65 23.77 -3.74
C LEU A 280 20.85 23.55 -4.67
N ASP A 281 20.85 24.19 -5.84
CA ASP A 281 21.85 24.01 -6.88
C ASP A 281 22.40 25.33 -7.42
N LYS A 282 22.11 26.46 -6.75
CA LYS A 282 22.58 27.83 -7.09
C LYS A 282 24.03 27.88 -7.55
N TYR A 283 24.90 27.09 -6.92
CA TYR A 283 26.34 27.13 -7.18
C TYR A 283 26.87 25.93 -7.97
N ARG A 284 26.25 24.75 -7.84
CA ARG A 284 26.55 23.55 -8.65
C ARG A 284 25.27 22.73 -8.82
N ALA A 285 24.99 22.39 -10.07
CA ALA A 285 24.07 21.34 -10.45
C ALA A 285 24.50 19.97 -9.89
N LEU A 286 23.69 18.95 -10.17
CA LEU A 286 23.91 17.58 -9.73
C LEU A 286 25.26 17.01 -10.23
N GLN A 287 26.00 16.41 -9.30
CA GLN A 287 27.28 15.76 -9.53
C GLN A 287 27.29 14.39 -8.85
N ASP A 288 27.94 13.42 -9.46
CA ASP A 288 28.14 12.11 -8.83
C ASP A 288 29.06 12.22 -7.60
N VAL A 289 28.80 11.35 -6.64
CA VAL A 289 29.52 11.25 -5.37
C VAL A 289 30.06 9.83 -5.23
N LYS A 290 31.34 9.72 -4.87
CA LYS A 290 31.89 8.42 -4.51
C LYS A 290 31.58 8.10 -3.05
N VAL A 291 30.93 6.96 -2.83
CA VAL A 291 30.60 6.41 -1.51
C VAL A 291 31.09 4.97 -1.42
N HIS A 292 31.15 4.43 -0.21
CA HIS A 292 31.33 3.00 0.01
C HIS A 292 30.00 2.28 -0.22
N GLY A 293 30.07 1.09 -0.83
CA GLY A 293 28.87 0.34 -1.23
C GLY A 293 28.25 0.82 -2.55
N SER A 294 27.22 0.12 -2.97
CA SER A 294 26.41 0.48 -4.15
C SER A 294 25.03 0.94 -3.71
N PRO A 295 24.38 1.85 -4.45
CA PRO A 295 22.96 2.13 -4.24
C PRO A 295 22.19 0.82 -4.18
N LYS A 296 21.31 0.67 -3.17
CA LYS A 296 20.35 -0.44 -3.18
C LYS A 296 19.60 -0.38 -4.51
N LYS A 297 19.51 -1.51 -5.21
CA LYS A 297 18.73 -1.61 -6.45
C LYS A 297 17.33 -1.08 -6.18
N ILE A 298 16.79 -0.27 -7.09
CA ILE A 298 15.40 0.16 -7.05
C ILE A 298 14.52 -1.07 -7.30
N LEU A 299 14.20 -1.79 -6.24
CA LEU A 299 13.50 -3.07 -6.31
C LEU A 299 12.08 -2.91 -6.88
N HIS A 300 11.49 -1.72 -6.77
CA HIS A 300 10.17 -1.42 -7.30
C HIS A 300 10.05 -1.73 -8.80
N TYR A 301 11.10 -1.52 -9.60
CA TYR A 301 11.10 -1.82 -11.03
C TYR A 301 11.04 -3.33 -11.34
N ALA A 302 11.30 -4.18 -10.35
CA ALA A 302 11.14 -5.63 -10.52
C ALA A 302 9.67 -6.07 -10.38
N ILE A 303 8.78 -5.24 -9.84
CA ILE A 303 7.36 -5.55 -9.64
C ILE A 303 6.68 -5.76 -10.99
N THR A 304 6.01 -6.89 -11.14
CA THR A 304 5.18 -7.23 -12.30
C THR A 304 3.70 -7.18 -11.92
N LEU A 305 2.82 -7.18 -12.91
CA LEU A 305 1.38 -7.30 -12.67
C LEU A 305 1.04 -8.57 -11.88
N GLN A 306 1.67 -9.69 -12.20
CA GLN A 306 1.48 -10.95 -11.47
C GLN A 306 1.86 -10.83 -9.99
N HIS A 307 2.92 -10.08 -9.67
CA HIS A 307 3.31 -9.82 -8.27
C HIS A 307 2.25 -9.02 -7.49
N LEU A 308 1.50 -8.13 -8.16
CA LEU A 308 0.38 -7.46 -7.52
C LEU A 308 -0.75 -8.46 -7.23
N LEU A 309 -1.16 -9.22 -8.25
CA LEU A 309 -2.27 -10.17 -8.19
C LEU A 309 -2.08 -11.25 -7.10
N ASN A 310 -0.89 -11.81 -6.96
CA ASN A 310 -0.61 -12.88 -5.98
C ASN A 310 -0.02 -12.39 -4.66
N HIS A 311 -0.08 -11.08 -4.40
CA HIS A 311 0.46 -10.46 -3.19
C HIS A 311 1.98 -10.61 -2.98
N LYS A 312 2.78 -10.86 -4.03
CA LYS A 312 4.25 -10.96 -3.96
C LYS A 312 4.99 -9.70 -4.41
N SER A 313 4.34 -8.55 -4.46
CA SER A 313 4.95 -7.26 -4.84
C SER A 313 5.97 -6.74 -3.81
N GLY A 314 5.87 -7.19 -2.56
CA GLY A 314 6.60 -6.63 -1.43
C GLY A 314 5.86 -5.50 -0.72
N PHE A 315 4.75 -4.99 -1.27
CA PHE A 315 3.88 -4.05 -0.56
C PHE A 315 3.14 -4.73 0.60
N ARG A 316 2.82 -3.96 1.65
CA ARG A 316 2.02 -4.40 2.79
C ARG A 316 0.93 -3.38 3.12
N GLY A 317 -0.21 -3.88 3.59
CA GLY A 317 -1.31 -3.03 4.04
C GLY A 317 -2.10 -2.37 2.92
N SER A 318 -2.70 -1.22 3.23
CA SER A 318 -3.62 -0.48 2.35
C SER A 318 -3.09 0.93 2.10
N GLY A 319 -3.59 1.57 1.05
CA GLY A 319 -3.51 3.03 0.92
C GLY A 319 -4.15 3.75 2.11
N CYS A 320 -3.75 5.00 2.35
CA CYS A 320 -4.32 5.85 3.38
C CYS A 320 -4.84 7.15 2.79
N ASP A 321 -6.16 7.25 2.67
CA ASP A 321 -6.86 8.39 2.05
C ASP A 321 -6.61 9.69 2.82
N ASN A 322 -6.87 9.67 4.13
CA ASN A 322 -6.63 10.85 5.00
C ASN A 322 -5.15 11.25 5.02
N CYS A 323 -4.22 10.29 5.00
CA CYS A 323 -2.80 10.60 4.97
C CYS A 323 -2.39 11.25 3.64
N ALA A 324 -2.91 10.75 2.52
CA ALA A 324 -2.67 11.33 1.20
C ALA A 324 -3.28 12.74 1.09
N LYS A 325 -4.52 12.95 1.55
CA LYS A 325 -5.14 14.28 1.60
C LYS A 325 -4.30 15.27 2.38
N THR A 326 -3.87 14.89 3.59
CA THR A 326 -3.01 15.74 4.42
C THR A 326 -1.68 16.02 3.74
N MET A 327 -1.03 15.01 3.16
CA MET A 327 0.26 15.15 2.48
C MET A 327 0.20 16.09 1.27
N PHE A 328 -0.92 16.07 0.53
CA PHE A 328 -1.07 16.84 -0.71
C PHE A 328 -1.96 18.09 -0.56
N GLY A 329 -2.49 18.36 0.63
CA GLY A 329 -3.36 19.50 0.90
C GLY A 329 -4.67 19.48 0.10
N LEU A 330 -5.27 18.30 -0.07
CA LEU A 330 -6.42 18.08 -0.96
C LEU A 330 -7.75 18.05 -0.20
N ALA A 331 -8.80 18.53 -0.86
CA ALA A 331 -10.18 18.23 -0.48
C ALA A 331 -10.58 16.78 -0.83
N ASP A 332 -11.71 16.31 -0.29
CA ASP A 332 -12.18 14.93 -0.47
C ASP A 332 -12.52 14.60 -1.94
N ASP A 333 -13.07 15.56 -2.68
CA ASP A 333 -13.43 15.45 -4.10
C ASP A 333 -12.24 15.59 -5.07
N GLU A 334 -11.09 16.07 -4.58
CA GLU A 334 -9.83 16.16 -5.33
C GLU A 334 -8.93 14.92 -5.14
N LEU A 335 -9.22 14.10 -4.13
CA LEU A 335 -8.46 12.89 -3.85
C LEU A 335 -8.67 11.86 -4.97
N THR A 336 -7.57 11.29 -5.47
CA THR A 336 -7.59 10.22 -6.47
C THR A 336 -6.72 9.07 -6.00
N TYR A 337 -6.89 7.89 -6.60
CA TYR A 337 -6.01 6.76 -6.31
C TYR A 337 -4.55 7.04 -6.67
N LYS A 338 -4.29 7.95 -7.62
CA LYS A 338 -2.94 8.43 -7.93
C LYS A 338 -2.32 9.12 -6.71
N HIS A 339 -3.05 9.99 -6.02
CA HIS A 339 -2.56 10.63 -4.80
C HIS A 339 -2.28 9.61 -3.69
N ILE A 340 -3.20 8.65 -3.49
CA ILE A 340 -3.01 7.56 -2.52
C ILE A 340 -1.76 6.75 -2.83
N HIS A 341 -1.52 6.45 -4.12
CA HIS A 341 -0.35 5.70 -4.55
C HIS A 341 0.96 6.46 -4.34
N LYS A 342 1.01 7.75 -4.68
CA LYS A 342 2.20 8.59 -4.43
C LYS A 342 2.52 8.66 -2.93
N HIS A 343 1.50 8.85 -2.08
CA HIS A 343 1.68 8.80 -0.64
C HIS A 343 2.25 7.44 -0.18
N PHE A 344 1.64 6.35 -0.64
CA PHE A 344 2.07 4.99 -0.28
C PHE A 344 3.53 4.76 -0.64
N LEU A 345 3.93 5.09 -1.89
CA LEU A 345 5.30 4.94 -2.33
C LEU A 345 6.28 5.73 -1.46
N ARG A 346 5.96 6.97 -1.06
CA ARG A 346 6.85 7.81 -0.24
C ARG A 346 7.07 7.33 1.20
N LYS A 347 6.15 6.50 1.73
CA LYS A 347 6.11 6.16 3.16
C LYS A 347 6.24 4.66 3.44
N SER A 348 6.05 3.80 2.45
CA SER A 348 6.01 2.35 2.66
C SER A 348 7.13 1.65 1.89
N PRO A 349 8.25 1.27 2.56
CA PRO A 349 9.28 0.47 1.91
C PRO A 349 8.74 -0.92 1.55
N LEU A 350 9.37 -1.57 0.57
CA LEU A 350 9.07 -2.96 0.27
C LEU A 350 9.48 -3.84 1.45
N ALA A 351 8.55 -4.62 1.98
CA ALA A 351 8.81 -5.54 3.07
C ALA A 351 9.55 -6.80 2.61
N ASN A 352 9.49 -7.11 1.31
CA ASN A 352 10.13 -8.25 0.68
C ASN A 352 10.60 -7.88 -0.73
N VAL A 353 11.59 -8.61 -1.24
CA VAL A 353 11.95 -8.52 -2.67
C VAL A 353 10.75 -8.98 -3.52
N PRO A 354 10.39 -8.26 -4.61
CA PRO A 354 9.30 -8.66 -5.49
C PRO A 354 9.47 -10.08 -6.04
N GLY A 355 8.38 -10.85 -6.07
CA GLY A 355 8.36 -12.27 -6.42
C GLY A 355 8.76 -13.20 -5.28
N GLY A 356 9.22 -12.66 -4.15
CA GLY A 356 9.57 -13.41 -2.95
C GLY A 356 8.33 -13.84 -2.14
N GLN A 357 8.32 -13.51 -0.86
CA GLN A 357 7.23 -13.89 0.04
C GLN A 357 5.95 -13.11 -0.25
N SER A 358 4.82 -13.82 -0.22
CA SER A 358 3.50 -13.18 -0.29
C SER A 358 3.21 -12.42 1.00
N ALA A 359 2.69 -11.20 0.86
CA ALA A 359 2.22 -10.38 1.97
C ALA A 359 0.95 -9.65 1.54
N TYR A 360 -0.16 -9.92 2.24
CA TYR A 360 -1.45 -9.37 1.88
C TYR A 360 -1.42 -7.83 1.83
N SER A 361 -1.91 -7.28 0.72
CA SER A 361 -1.95 -5.83 0.51
C SER A 361 -3.14 -5.44 -0.35
N ASN A 362 -4.06 -4.67 0.23
CA ASN A 362 -5.15 -4.04 -0.52
C ASN A 362 -4.61 -3.07 -1.58
N HIS A 363 -3.46 -2.46 -1.30
CA HIS A 363 -2.78 -1.56 -2.23
C HIS A 363 -2.48 -2.23 -3.57
N ASN A 364 -2.06 -3.49 -3.58
CA ASN A 364 -1.81 -4.22 -4.83
C ASN A 364 -3.01 -4.24 -5.78
N PHE A 365 -4.22 -4.38 -5.24
CA PHE A 365 -5.43 -4.44 -6.07
C PHE A 365 -6.00 -3.06 -6.35
N GLY A 366 -5.85 -2.11 -5.42
CA GLY A 366 -6.22 -0.74 -5.73
C GLY A 366 -5.38 -0.15 -6.87
N MET A 367 -4.13 -0.59 -7.04
CA MET A 367 -3.28 -0.27 -8.21
C MET A 367 -3.90 -0.64 -9.56
N MET A 368 -4.83 -1.60 -9.61
CA MET A 368 -5.52 -1.94 -10.85
C MET A 368 -6.34 -0.77 -11.39
N THR A 369 -6.79 0.14 -10.51
CA THR A 369 -7.38 1.42 -10.90
C THR A 369 -6.47 2.17 -11.86
N LEU A 370 -5.21 2.38 -11.46
CA LEU A 370 -4.22 3.13 -12.24
C LEU A 370 -3.81 2.39 -13.52
N ILE A 371 -3.68 1.07 -13.44
CA ILE A 371 -3.23 0.25 -14.58
C ILE A 371 -4.30 0.21 -15.66
N VAL A 372 -5.56 -0.06 -15.29
CA VAL A 372 -6.69 -0.08 -16.23
C VAL A 372 -6.87 1.29 -16.87
N GLU A 373 -6.85 2.37 -16.09
CA GLU A 373 -6.97 3.74 -16.61
C GLU A 373 -5.84 4.09 -17.58
N ALA A 374 -4.60 3.72 -17.25
CA ALA A 374 -3.45 3.96 -18.11
C ALA A 374 -3.53 3.21 -19.45
N LEU A 375 -4.09 1.99 -19.46
CA LEU A 375 -4.18 1.16 -20.66
C LEU A 375 -5.39 1.49 -21.54
N THR A 376 -6.49 1.94 -20.94
CA THR A 376 -7.80 2.06 -21.62
C THR A 376 -8.28 3.49 -21.80
N TRP A 377 -7.77 4.44 -21.02
CA TRP A 377 -8.32 5.78 -20.87
C TRP A 377 -9.76 5.82 -20.33
N GLN A 378 -10.26 4.71 -19.79
CA GLN A 378 -11.56 4.59 -19.14
C GLN A 378 -11.37 4.41 -17.63
N SER A 379 -12.38 4.76 -16.84
CA SER A 379 -12.31 4.49 -15.40
C SER A 379 -12.29 2.99 -15.14
N PHE A 380 -11.66 2.57 -14.04
CA PHE A 380 -11.73 1.17 -13.64
C PHE A 380 -13.18 0.67 -13.45
N ALA A 381 -14.07 1.54 -12.96
CA ALA A 381 -15.47 1.20 -12.77
C ALA A 381 -16.14 0.84 -14.11
N ASP A 382 -15.92 1.64 -15.16
CA ASP A 382 -16.52 1.38 -16.47
C ASP A 382 -16.02 0.06 -17.09
N VAL A 383 -14.72 -0.20 -16.99
CA VAL A 383 -14.12 -1.45 -17.52
C VAL A 383 -14.58 -2.66 -16.70
N ALA A 384 -14.67 -2.53 -15.37
CA ALA A 384 -15.19 -3.58 -14.52
C ALA A 384 -16.69 -3.84 -14.78
N ASP A 385 -17.49 -2.80 -15.03
CA ASP A 385 -18.91 -2.93 -15.38
C ASP A 385 -19.09 -3.66 -16.72
N MET A 386 -18.23 -3.39 -17.71
CA MET A 386 -18.21 -4.14 -18.97
C MET A 386 -17.89 -5.62 -18.75
N TYR A 387 -16.88 -5.92 -17.94
CA TYR A 387 -16.54 -7.30 -17.55
C TYR A 387 -17.71 -7.98 -16.80
N ILE A 388 -18.31 -7.31 -15.82
CA ILE A 388 -19.45 -7.82 -15.06
C ILE A 388 -20.65 -8.10 -15.98
N ALA A 389 -20.89 -7.23 -16.97
CA ALA A 389 -21.95 -7.43 -17.95
C ALA A 389 -21.67 -8.61 -18.89
N ASP A 390 -20.43 -8.80 -19.32
CA ASP A 390 -19.99 -9.96 -20.10
C ASP A 390 -20.25 -11.28 -19.34
N LYS A 391 -20.05 -11.30 -18.02
CA LYS A 391 -20.36 -12.45 -17.16
C LYS A 391 -21.84 -12.57 -16.77
N GLY A 392 -22.74 -11.80 -17.40
CA GLY A 392 -24.19 -11.87 -17.15
C GLY A 392 -24.64 -11.32 -15.79
N ALA A 393 -23.76 -10.59 -15.10
CA ALA A 393 -23.97 -10.09 -13.74
C ALA A 393 -24.27 -8.58 -13.67
N GLN A 394 -24.65 -7.96 -14.79
CA GLN A 394 -24.95 -6.52 -14.87
C GLN A 394 -26.07 -6.14 -13.88
N GLY A 395 -25.81 -5.13 -13.04
CA GLY A 395 -26.76 -4.66 -12.01
C GLY A 395 -26.93 -5.61 -10.81
N LYS A 396 -26.29 -6.78 -10.83
CA LYS A 396 -26.31 -7.79 -9.78
C LYS A 396 -25.07 -7.69 -8.88
N VAL A 397 -23.91 -7.53 -9.51
CA VAL A 397 -22.66 -7.15 -8.84
C VAL A 397 -22.41 -5.67 -9.12
N ILE A 398 -22.41 -4.86 -8.07
CA ILE A 398 -22.33 -3.40 -8.21
C ILE A 398 -21.29 -2.81 -7.26
N PRO A 399 -20.71 -1.64 -7.58
CA PRO A 399 -20.04 -0.83 -6.58
C PRO A 399 -20.95 -0.63 -5.36
N ARG A 400 -20.38 -0.62 -4.16
CA ARG A 400 -21.14 -0.54 -2.91
C ARG A 400 -22.08 0.67 -2.97
N PRO A 401 -23.41 0.47 -2.89
CA PRO A 401 -24.36 1.55 -3.10
C PRO A 401 -24.42 2.48 -1.89
N ASN A 402 -24.62 3.77 -2.17
CA ASN A 402 -25.05 4.77 -1.20
C ASN A 402 -25.93 5.82 -1.93
N PRO A 403 -27.21 5.98 -1.57
CA PRO A 403 -27.94 5.27 -0.52
C PRO A 403 -28.18 3.79 -0.86
N LEU A 404 -28.43 2.97 0.17
CA LEU A 404 -28.87 1.58 0.00
C LEU A 404 -30.27 1.52 -0.62
N THR A 405 -30.55 0.48 -1.43
CA THR A 405 -31.88 0.18 -1.95
C THR A 405 -32.52 -0.99 -1.20
N ASP A 406 -33.78 -1.33 -1.50
CA ASP A 406 -34.47 -2.47 -0.89
C ASP A 406 -33.83 -3.84 -1.25
N GLN A 407 -32.95 -3.87 -2.24
CA GLN A 407 -32.15 -5.05 -2.60
C GLN A 407 -30.85 -5.16 -1.79
N ASP A 408 -30.47 -4.14 -1.02
CA ASP A 408 -29.20 -4.10 -0.30
C ASP A 408 -29.40 -4.30 1.19
N SER A 409 -28.50 -5.05 1.82
CA SER A 409 -28.53 -5.25 3.25
C SER A 409 -27.84 -4.13 4.01
N ILE A 410 -28.44 -3.69 5.11
CA ILE A 410 -27.75 -3.01 6.20
C ILE A 410 -26.75 -3.98 6.83
N THR A 411 -25.58 -3.46 7.17
CA THR A 411 -24.53 -4.23 7.86
C THR A 411 -24.51 -3.93 9.36
N TYR A 412 -23.97 -4.83 10.17
CA TYR A 412 -24.02 -4.71 11.63
C TYR A 412 -22.66 -4.97 12.30
N THR A 413 -22.32 -4.12 13.27
CA THR A 413 -21.20 -4.33 14.20
C THR A 413 -21.71 -4.87 15.53
N GLN A 414 -20.85 -5.56 16.27
CA GLN A 414 -21.16 -5.94 17.65
C GLN A 414 -20.85 -4.77 18.58
N ALA A 415 -21.88 -4.23 19.24
CA ALA A 415 -21.73 -3.23 20.29
C ALA A 415 -21.11 -3.86 21.54
N GLY A 416 -20.50 -3.03 22.39
CA GLY A 416 -19.81 -3.49 23.62
C GLY A 416 -20.70 -4.24 24.63
N ASN A 417 -22.02 -4.17 24.46
CA ASN A 417 -23.01 -4.91 25.25
C ASN A 417 -23.42 -6.26 24.61
N GLY A 418 -22.75 -6.67 23.53
CA GLY A 418 -23.02 -7.90 22.79
C GLY A 418 -24.13 -7.81 21.74
N TRP A 419 -24.88 -6.70 21.68
CA TRP A 419 -25.95 -6.49 20.72
C TRP A 419 -25.44 -6.03 19.36
N LEU A 420 -26.20 -6.31 18.31
CA LEU A 420 -25.87 -5.89 16.94
C LEU A 420 -26.43 -4.49 16.70
N SER A 421 -25.55 -3.58 16.24
CA SER A 421 -25.91 -2.21 15.91
C SER A 421 -25.75 -2.00 14.40
N PRO A 422 -26.73 -1.37 13.72
CA PRO A 422 -26.58 -0.96 12.33
C PRO A 422 -25.29 -0.17 12.13
N TYR A 423 -24.57 -0.46 11.06
CA TYR A 423 -23.35 0.19 10.67
C TYR A 423 -23.50 0.68 9.24
N GLU A 424 -23.44 2.00 9.09
CA GLU A 424 -23.44 2.67 7.80
C GLU A 424 -22.03 2.60 7.22
N LEU A 425 -21.93 2.08 6.00
CA LEU A 425 -20.67 2.04 5.29
C LEU A 425 -20.57 3.26 4.39
N ASP A 426 -19.43 3.94 4.47
CA ASP A 426 -19.12 4.99 3.51
C ASP A 426 -19.11 4.44 2.08
N PRO A 427 -19.56 5.26 1.09
CA PRO A 427 -19.46 4.90 -0.31
C PRO A 427 -17.99 4.72 -0.66
N VAL A 428 -17.73 3.79 -1.57
CA VAL A 428 -16.35 3.52 -2.00
C VAL A 428 -15.98 4.54 -3.06
N THR A 429 -15.38 5.65 -2.65
CA THR A 429 -14.88 6.68 -3.56
C THR A 429 -13.50 6.29 -4.11
N GLN A 430 -12.61 5.83 -3.22
CA GLN A 430 -11.26 5.37 -3.56
C GLN A 430 -11.06 3.93 -3.08
N GLY A 431 -10.47 3.08 -3.94
CA GLY A 431 -10.22 1.67 -3.61
C GLY A 431 -11.32 0.68 -4.00
N LEU A 432 -12.19 1.05 -4.96
CA LEU A 432 -13.18 0.14 -5.56
C LEU A 432 -12.56 -1.20 -5.95
N ALA A 433 -11.44 -1.16 -6.68
CA ALA A 433 -10.68 -2.34 -7.11
C ALA A 433 -10.17 -3.21 -5.94
N ALA A 434 -10.00 -2.67 -4.73
CA ALA A 434 -9.47 -3.41 -3.59
C ALA A 434 -10.54 -4.13 -2.76
N GLY A 435 -11.83 -3.87 -2.97
CA GLY A 435 -12.87 -4.47 -2.13
C GLY A 435 -14.23 -3.79 -2.16
N GLY A 436 -14.51 -2.96 -3.16
CA GLY A 436 -15.58 -1.97 -3.09
C GLY A 436 -16.94 -2.41 -3.60
N TYR A 437 -17.18 -3.70 -3.82
CA TYR A 437 -18.41 -4.21 -4.44
C TYR A 437 -19.38 -4.83 -3.42
N SER A 438 -20.65 -4.87 -3.84
CA SER A 438 -21.75 -5.60 -3.19
C SER A 438 -22.40 -6.55 -4.19
N ALA A 439 -22.83 -7.71 -3.71
CA ALA A 439 -23.48 -8.75 -4.52
C ALA A 439 -24.27 -9.72 -3.62
N ALA A 440 -25.24 -10.44 -4.19
CA ALA A 440 -25.78 -11.62 -3.54
C ALA A 440 -24.85 -12.83 -3.76
N ALA A 441 -25.04 -13.91 -3.00
CA ALA A 441 -24.17 -15.08 -3.09
C ALA A 441 -24.23 -15.75 -4.48
N GLU A 442 -25.42 -15.86 -5.07
CA GLU A 442 -25.62 -16.45 -6.39
C GLU A 442 -24.99 -15.63 -7.52
N ASP A 443 -24.94 -14.30 -7.38
CA ASP A 443 -24.39 -13.41 -8.41
C ASP A 443 -22.86 -13.49 -8.45
N VAL A 444 -22.24 -13.68 -7.29
CA VAL A 444 -20.81 -14.00 -7.22
C VAL A 444 -20.57 -15.37 -7.86
N LEU A 445 -21.46 -16.33 -7.63
CA LEU A 445 -21.33 -17.68 -8.15
C LEU A 445 -21.47 -17.74 -9.67
N LEU A 446 -22.37 -16.92 -10.23
CA LEU A 446 -22.52 -16.73 -11.66
C LEU A 446 -21.18 -16.35 -12.32
N ILE A 447 -20.48 -15.36 -11.73
CA ILE A 447 -19.16 -14.94 -12.22
C ILE A 447 -18.12 -16.05 -12.05
N THR A 448 -18.08 -16.74 -10.91
CA THR A 448 -17.09 -17.80 -10.69
C THR A 448 -17.27 -18.98 -11.63
N ASN A 449 -18.51 -19.33 -11.98
CA ASN A 449 -18.79 -20.41 -12.93
C ASN A 449 -18.34 -20.00 -14.34
N ALA A 450 -18.65 -18.77 -14.77
CA ALA A 450 -18.16 -18.26 -16.05
C ALA A 450 -16.63 -18.27 -16.13
N LEU A 451 -15.93 -17.92 -15.04
CA LEU A 451 -14.47 -18.01 -15.00
C LEU A 451 -13.94 -19.44 -15.11
N MET A 452 -14.59 -20.42 -14.46
CA MET A 452 -14.18 -21.82 -14.54
C MET A 452 -14.41 -22.44 -15.93
N ASP A 453 -15.38 -21.92 -16.68
CA ASP A 453 -15.60 -22.32 -18.07
C ASP A 453 -14.53 -21.75 -19.04
N GLU A 454 -13.98 -20.58 -18.70
CA GLU A 454 -13.03 -19.85 -19.54
C GLU A 454 -11.56 -20.12 -19.21
N TYR A 455 -11.25 -20.42 -17.95
CA TYR A 455 -9.89 -20.49 -17.44
C TYR A 455 -9.61 -21.81 -16.73
N THR A 456 -8.36 -22.25 -16.84
CA THR A 456 -7.88 -23.35 -16.00
C THR A 456 -7.81 -22.91 -14.53
N PHE A 457 -7.86 -23.88 -13.62
CA PHE A 457 -7.76 -23.64 -12.18
C PHE A 457 -6.49 -22.85 -11.79
N ASP A 458 -5.35 -23.16 -12.42
CA ASP A 458 -4.07 -22.46 -12.21
C ASP A 458 -4.11 -21.02 -12.73
N GLU A 459 -4.77 -20.79 -13.88
CA GLU A 459 -4.97 -19.44 -14.40
C GLU A 459 -5.85 -18.61 -13.48
N MET A 460 -6.93 -19.20 -12.93
CA MET A 460 -7.75 -18.55 -11.92
C MET A 460 -6.94 -18.26 -10.66
N ASP A 461 -6.15 -19.21 -10.12
CA ASP A 461 -5.31 -18.97 -8.95
C ASP A 461 -4.41 -17.73 -9.11
N ALA A 462 -3.91 -17.51 -10.33
CA ALA A 462 -3.09 -16.36 -10.68
C ALA A 462 -3.84 -15.01 -10.71
N MET A 463 -5.18 -14.98 -10.63
CA MET A 463 -6.01 -13.76 -10.69
C MET A 463 -6.38 -13.20 -9.32
N GLY A 464 -5.70 -13.59 -8.24
CA GLY A 464 -5.94 -13.04 -6.91
C GLY A 464 -6.73 -13.94 -5.97
N TRP A 465 -6.87 -15.20 -6.32
CA TRP A 465 -7.32 -16.23 -5.40
C TRP A 465 -6.20 -16.65 -4.44
N VAL A 466 -6.57 -17.37 -3.39
CA VAL A 466 -5.62 -18.00 -2.46
C VAL A 466 -5.85 -19.50 -2.52
N GLY A 467 -5.21 -20.15 -3.49
CA GLY A 467 -5.27 -21.60 -3.65
C GLY A 467 -4.45 -22.36 -2.61
N ASN A 468 -4.99 -23.51 -2.17
CA ASN A 468 -4.19 -24.55 -1.53
C ASN A 468 -4.04 -25.72 -2.52
N SER A 469 -2.83 -25.88 -3.05
CA SER A 469 -2.36 -27.11 -3.71
C SER A 469 -3.21 -27.68 -4.87
N GLY A 470 -3.92 -26.84 -5.64
CA GLY A 470 -4.62 -27.25 -6.86
C GLY A 470 -5.99 -27.92 -6.64
N GLU A 471 -6.47 -28.01 -5.40
CA GLU A 471 -7.77 -28.65 -5.08
C GLU A 471 -8.84 -27.64 -4.67
N GLU A 472 -8.47 -26.55 -3.97
CA GLU A 472 -9.39 -25.52 -3.49
C GLU A 472 -8.85 -24.12 -3.81
N LEU A 473 -9.61 -23.31 -4.56
CA LEU A 473 -9.44 -21.85 -4.56
C LEU A 473 -10.35 -21.25 -3.52
N ALA A 474 -9.78 -20.40 -2.68
CA ALA A 474 -10.55 -19.70 -1.66
C ALA A 474 -10.24 -18.22 -1.67
N HIS A 475 -11.26 -17.41 -1.37
CA HIS A 475 -11.06 -16.03 -1.02
C HIS A 475 -12.00 -15.61 0.11
N SER A 476 -11.62 -14.58 0.87
CA SER A 476 -12.50 -13.97 1.88
C SER A 476 -12.58 -12.46 1.79
N GLY A 477 -13.78 -11.94 2.01
CA GLY A 477 -14.07 -10.53 2.20
C GLY A 477 -14.39 -10.25 3.67
N SER A 478 -13.91 -9.11 4.16
CA SER A 478 -14.09 -8.72 5.57
C SER A 478 -14.05 -7.20 5.68
N GLY A 479 -15.04 -6.62 6.33
CA GLY A 479 -15.04 -5.23 6.81
C GLY A 479 -15.59 -5.16 8.23
N ASP A 480 -15.63 -4.01 8.90
CA ASP A 480 -15.96 -3.98 10.33
C ASP A 480 -17.37 -4.46 10.68
N SER A 481 -18.26 -4.56 9.69
CA SER A 481 -19.67 -4.90 9.84
C SER A 481 -20.15 -6.07 8.98
N TYR A 482 -19.29 -6.73 8.21
CA TYR A 482 -19.70 -7.80 7.28
C TYR A 482 -18.58 -8.82 7.01
N ARG A 483 -18.95 -9.98 6.49
CA ARG A 483 -18.03 -11.05 6.06
C ARG A 483 -18.54 -11.69 4.78
N SER A 484 -17.63 -12.19 3.95
CA SER A 484 -17.96 -12.97 2.76
C SER A 484 -16.91 -14.04 2.52
N ARG A 485 -17.32 -15.18 1.95
CA ARG A 485 -16.45 -16.31 1.62
C ARG A 485 -16.84 -16.88 0.26
N VAL A 486 -15.84 -17.21 -0.54
CA VAL A 486 -16.00 -17.99 -1.78
C VAL A 486 -15.03 -19.17 -1.73
N LEU A 487 -15.52 -20.35 -2.07
CA LEU A 487 -14.76 -21.59 -2.22
C LEU A 487 -15.09 -22.20 -3.59
N ILE A 488 -14.07 -22.64 -4.30
CA ILE A 488 -14.16 -23.33 -5.60
C ILE A 488 -13.32 -24.60 -5.49
N TYR A 489 -13.91 -25.75 -5.76
CA TYR A 489 -13.23 -27.04 -5.73
C TYR A 489 -12.95 -27.54 -7.15
N GLY A 490 -11.66 -27.77 -7.43
CA GLY A 490 -11.21 -28.29 -8.72
C GLY A 490 -11.43 -29.79 -8.86
N ASP A 491 -11.07 -30.33 -10.03
CA ASP A 491 -11.17 -31.76 -10.32
C ASP A 491 -10.36 -32.61 -9.34
N GLY A 492 -10.98 -33.64 -8.77
CA GLY A 492 -10.37 -34.56 -7.82
C GLY A 492 -10.29 -34.04 -6.38
N ALA A 493 -10.86 -32.86 -6.09
CA ALA A 493 -10.88 -32.30 -4.74
C ALA A 493 -11.70 -33.18 -3.78
N THR A 494 -11.18 -33.40 -2.57
CA THR A 494 -11.90 -34.15 -1.53
C THR A 494 -11.92 -33.43 -0.20
N LEU A 495 -13.03 -33.54 0.54
CA LEU A 495 -13.16 -33.09 1.92
C LEU A 495 -13.57 -34.27 2.80
N ASN A 496 -12.76 -34.63 3.78
CA ASN A 496 -13.01 -35.76 4.68
C ASN A 496 -13.32 -37.09 3.95
N GLY A 497 -12.75 -37.28 2.74
CA GLY A 497 -12.99 -38.45 1.89
C GLY A 497 -14.26 -38.38 1.03
N VAL A 498 -15.02 -37.28 1.09
CA VAL A 498 -16.12 -36.97 0.18
C VAL A 498 -15.55 -36.26 -1.05
N ASP A 499 -15.96 -36.70 -2.23
CA ASP A 499 -15.67 -36.01 -3.49
C ASP A 499 -16.46 -34.69 -3.54
N VAL A 500 -15.74 -33.58 -3.68
CA VAL A 500 -16.32 -32.24 -3.79
C VAL A 500 -15.90 -31.56 -5.10
N SER A 501 -15.41 -32.33 -6.08
CA SER A 501 -15.02 -31.81 -7.39
C SER A 501 -16.18 -31.04 -8.04
N GLY A 502 -15.88 -29.88 -8.63
CA GLY A 502 -16.87 -29.04 -9.31
C GLY A 502 -17.88 -28.35 -8.39
N ILE A 503 -17.78 -28.53 -7.07
CA ILE A 503 -18.63 -27.85 -6.10
C ILE A 503 -18.08 -26.46 -5.82
N HIS A 504 -18.90 -25.42 -5.96
CA HIS A 504 -18.53 -24.05 -5.59
C HIS A 504 -19.52 -23.52 -4.55
N VAL A 505 -19.05 -22.78 -3.56
CA VAL A 505 -19.87 -22.25 -2.47
C VAL A 505 -19.55 -20.79 -2.21
N VAL A 506 -20.59 -19.95 -2.16
CA VAL A 506 -20.52 -18.55 -1.75
C VAL A 506 -21.40 -18.32 -0.53
N ALA A 507 -20.88 -17.59 0.45
CA ALA A 507 -21.66 -17.12 1.59
C ALA A 507 -21.32 -15.66 1.92
N ASN A 508 -22.34 -14.80 1.98
CA ASN A 508 -22.21 -13.39 2.36
C ASN A 508 -23.03 -13.13 3.63
N VAL A 509 -22.43 -12.50 4.63
CA VAL A 509 -23.02 -12.24 5.94
C VAL A 509 -22.96 -10.75 6.21
N ASN A 510 -24.07 -10.15 6.62
CA ASN A 510 -24.15 -8.72 6.94
C ASN A 510 -23.74 -8.38 8.39
N THR A 511 -22.94 -9.23 9.03
CA THR A 511 -22.39 -8.99 10.36
C THR A 511 -20.91 -9.32 10.40
N ALA A 512 -20.17 -8.62 11.26
CA ALA A 512 -18.78 -8.99 11.55
C ALA A 512 -18.73 -10.18 12.49
N MET A 513 -18.71 -11.38 11.92
CA MET A 513 -18.40 -12.61 12.65
C MET A 513 -16.90 -12.97 12.57
N ALA A 514 -16.45 -13.88 13.43
CA ALA A 514 -15.11 -14.46 13.30
C ALA A 514 -14.95 -15.16 11.93
N LYS A 515 -13.75 -15.12 11.35
CA LYS A 515 -13.49 -15.70 10.01
C LYS A 515 -13.63 -17.22 9.96
N ALA A 516 -13.19 -17.91 11.03
CA ALA A 516 -13.14 -19.37 11.06
C ALA A 516 -14.53 -20.03 10.92
N PRO A 517 -15.59 -19.60 11.64
CA PRO A 517 -16.92 -20.16 11.49
C PRO A 517 -17.48 -20.13 10.05
N LEU A 518 -17.26 -19.05 9.29
CA LEU A 518 -17.79 -18.93 7.93
C LEU A 518 -17.07 -19.87 6.95
N LEU A 519 -15.76 -20.06 7.13
CA LEU A 519 -15.00 -21.06 6.38
C LEU A 519 -15.46 -22.48 6.71
N THR A 520 -15.60 -22.79 8.00
CA THR A 520 -16.11 -24.10 8.44
C THR A 520 -17.50 -24.38 7.89
N PHE A 521 -18.40 -23.40 7.94
CA PHE A 521 -19.73 -23.51 7.34
C PHE A 521 -19.64 -23.85 5.85
N ALA A 522 -18.89 -23.08 5.07
CA ALA A 522 -18.81 -23.27 3.63
C ALA A 522 -18.21 -24.64 3.24
N ARG A 523 -17.18 -25.12 3.96
CA ARG A 523 -16.60 -26.45 3.76
C ARG A 523 -17.57 -27.58 4.12
N ASN A 524 -18.23 -27.49 5.28
CA ASN A 524 -19.23 -28.48 5.68
C ASN A 524 -20.42 -28.51 4.71
N PHE A 525 -20.77 -27.35 4.13
CA PHE A 525 -21.83 -27.27 3.14
C PHE A 525 -21.42 -27.95 1.82
N ALA A 526 -20.19 -27.74 1.34
CA ALA A 526 -19.65 -28.45 0.18
C ALA A 526 -19.60 -29.98 0.40
N GLU A 527 -19.10 -30.41 1.57
CA GLU A 527 -19.10 -31.83 1.96
C GLU A 527 -20.51 -32.43 1.98
N TYR A 528 -21.49 -31.68 2.51
CA TYR A 528 -22.89 -32.12 2.48
C TYR A 528 -23.40 -32.30 1.05
N LEU A 529 -23.15 -31.32 0.16
CA LEU A 529 -23.57 -31.38 -1.24
C LEU A 529 -22.97 -32.59 -1.97
N GLY A 530 -21.69 -32.91 -1.73
CA GLY A 530 -21.04 -34.10 -2.31
C GLY A 530 -21.66 -35.44 -1.90
N THR A 531 -22.43 -35.47 -0.80
CA THR A 531 -23.14 -36.69 -0.33
C THR A 531 -24.64 -36.66 -0.56
N ALA A 532 -25.21 -35.52 -0.97
CA ALA A 532 -26.66 -35.32 -1.02
C ALA A 532 -27.36 -36.08 -2.16
N GLY A 533 -26.61 -36.58 -3.16
CA GLY A 533 -27.17 -37.31 -4.29
C GLY A 533 -28.05 -36.44 -5.19
N ILE A 534 -27.65 -35.17 -5.39
CA ILE A 534 -28.40 -34.19 -6.20
C ILE A 534 -28.45 -34.67 -7.66
N PRO A 535 -29.64 -34.72 -8.30
CA PRO A 535 -29.75 -35.10 -9.69
C PRO A 535 -28.88 -34.25 -10.62
N TYR A 536 -28.31 -34.87 -11.65
CA TYR A 536 -27.40 -34.19 -12.60
C TYR A 536 -28.12 -33.15 -13.47
N ASP A 537 -29.44 -33.23 -13.56
CA ASP A 537 -30.32 -32.34 -14.31
C ASP A 537 -30.98 -31.26 -13.42
N TYR A 538 -30.74 -31.29 -12.11
CA TYR A 538 -31.21 -30.25 -11.21
C TYR A 538 -30.39 -28.97 -11.40
N ASP A 539 -31.05 -27.90 -11.83
CA ASP A 539 -30.45 -26.59 -12.03
C ASP A 539 -31.49 -25.47 -11.83
N LEU A 540 -31.34 -24.71 -10.76
CA LEU A 540 -32.21 -23.60 -10.42
C LEU A 540 -32.16 -22.48 -11.47
N TRP A 541 -31.06 -22.32 -12.21
CA TRP A 541 -31.00 -21.34 -13.31
C TRP A 541 -31.90 -21.74 -14.49
N ALA A 542 -32.03 -23.05 -14.76
CA ALA A 542 -32.91 -23.56 -15.81
C ALA A 542 -34.39 -23.46 -15.41
N GLU A 543 -34.71 -23.65 -14.13
CA GLU A 543 -36.08 -23.53 -13.60
C GLU A 543 -36.60 -22.08 -13.66
N GLU A 544 -35.76 -21.08 -13.38
CA GLU A 544 -36.12 -19.67 -13.49
C GLU A 544 -36.41 -19.20 -14.93
N LEU A 545 -35.87 -19.92 -15.93
CA LEU A 545 -36.07 -19.62 -17.36
C LEU A 545 -37.31 -20.30 -17.98
N GLY A 546 -38.14 -20.98 -17.19
CA GLY A 546 -39.48 -21.41 -17.61
C GLY A 546 -39.52 -22.67 -18.47
N PHE A 547 -38.63 -23.65 -18.22
CA PHE A 547 -38.87 -25.00 -18.74
C PHE A 547 -40.01 -25.66 -17.94
N GLU A 548 -41.23 -25.62 -18.50
CA GLU A 548 -42.30 -26.54 -18.13
C GLU A 548 -41.80 -27.97 -18.41
N PHE A 549 -41.36 -28.68 -17.38
CA PHE A 549 -41.23 -30.13 -17.47
C PHE A 549 -42.63 -30.70 -17.69
N GLY A 550 -42.90 -31.10 -18.93
CA GLY A 550 -44.10 -31.85 -19.28
C GLY A 550 -44.18 -33.12 -18.43
N ASN A 551 -45.29 -33.25 -17.70
CA ASN A 551 -45.63 -34.34 -16.78
C ASN A 551 -45.32 -35.75 -17.30
#